data_AF-A0A6I7QAG8-F1
#
_entry.id   AF-A0A6I7QAG8-F1
#
_cell.length_a   1.000
_cell.length_b   1.000
_cell.length_c   1.000
_cell.angle_alpha   90.00
_cell.angle_beta   90.00
_cell.angle_gamma   90.00
#
_symmetry.space_group_name_H-M   'P 1'
#
loop_
_entity.id
_entity.type
_entity.pdbx_description
1 polymer ?
#
loop_
_entity_poly.entity_id
_entity_poly.type
_entity_poly.pdbx_seq_one_letter_code
_entity_poly.pdbx_strand_id
1 'polypeptide(L)'
;MIAFLNGILSSKQKDELIIDVSGVGYRVEISSLTFETLPESGKELKILTYHHFTDSDQRLFGFASAREKNLFERLITVKGIGPKLGLTILSGMPAANLMEAIVTQDTAAL
;
A
#
# COMPACT_ATOMS: atom_id res chain seq x y z
N MET A 1 -7.94 13.08 6.35
CA MET A 1 -7.61 11.69 5.94
C MET A 1 -8.08 11.47 4.52
N ILE A 2 -7.24 10.91 3.65
CA ILE A 2 -7.60 10.56 2.27
C ILE A 2 -7.81 9.04 2.28
N ALA A 3 -9.01 8.57 1.92
CA ALA A 3 -9.39 7.16 2.07
C ALA A 3 -9.15 6.32 0.81
N PHE A 4 -9.26 6.97 -0.34
CA PHE A 4 -8.97 6.41 -1.66
C PHE A 4 -8.68 7.54 -2.63
N LEU A 5 -8.09 7.19 -3.77
CA LEU A 5 -7.95 8.06 -4.93
C LEU A 5 -8.56 7.35 -6.14
N ASN A 6 -9.20 8.12 -7.02
CA ASN A 6 -9.77 7.65 -8.27
C ASN A 6 -9.35 8.61 -9.37
N GLY A 7 -8.67 8.10 -10.41
CA GLY A 7 -8.12 8.93 -11.46
C GLY A 7 -7.32 8.14 -12.48
N ILE A 8 -6.46 8.83 -13.23
CA ILE A 8 -5.63 8.22 -14.27
C ILE A 8 -4.25 7.88 -13.69
N LEU A 9 -3.80 6.65 -13.90
CA LEU A 9 -2.43 6.26 -13.55
C LEU A 9 -1.45 6.99 -14.47
N SER A 10 -0.80 8.02 -13.96
CA SER A 10 0.15 8.84 -14.73
C SER A 10 1.49 8.12 -14.88
N SER A 11 2.01 7.54 -13.79
CA SER A 11 3.22 6.73 -13.81
C SER A 11 3.20 5.67 -12.70
N LYS A 12 3.94 4.57 -12.91
CA LYS A 12 4.19 3.54 -11.90
C LYS A 12 5.65 3.13 -11.88
N GLN A 13 6.19 2.94 -10.67
CA GLN A 13 7.51 2.39 -10.36
C GLN A 13 7.33 1.29 -9.31
N LYS A 14 8.37 0.50 -9.02
CA LYS A 14 8.26 -0.66 -8.13
C LYS A 14 7.67 -0.35 -6.74
N ASP A 15 7.99 0.82 -6.21
CA ASP A 15 7.64 1.19 -4.83
C ASP A 15 6.63 2.35 -4.74
N GLU A 16 6.30 2.98 -5.87
CA GLU A 16 5.40 4.14 -5.90
C GLU A 16 4.63 4.26 -7.22
N LEU A 17 3.52 4.99 -7.18
CA LEU A 17 2.78 5.41 -8.35
C LEU A 17 2.36 6.88 -8.24
N ILE A 18 2.00 7.47 -9.38
CA ILE A 18 1.39 8.79 -9.45
C ILE A 18 0.01 8.68 -10.09
N ILE A 19 -1.03 9.16 -9.39
CA ILE A 19 -2.39 9.26 -9.91
C ILE A 19 -2.71 10.72 -10.20
N ASP A 20 -3.10 11.00 -11.43
CA ASP A 20 -3.75 12.27 -11.79
C ASP A 20 -5.21 12.22 -11.37
N VAL A 21 -5.56 13.04 -10.39
CA VAL A 21 -6.95 13.28 -9.97
C VAL A 21 -7.31 14.72 -10.34
N SER A 22 -7.93 14.88 -11.51
CA SER A 22 -8.41 16.17 -12.02
C SER A 22 -7.33 17.26 -12.09
N GLY A 23 -6.13 16.89 -12.55
CA GLY A 23 -4.97 17.78 -12.71
C GLY A 23 -4.04 17.84 -11.51
N VAL A 24 -4.33 17.11 -10.42
CA VAL A 24 -3.48 17.01 -9.23
C VAL A 24 -2.81 15.63 -9.19
N GLY A 25 -1.48 15.62 -9.28
CA GLY A 25 -0.67 14.41 -9.18
C GLY A 25 -0.43 13.98 -7.74
N TYR A 26 -1.08 12.91 -7.30
CA TYR A 26 -0.86 12.30 -5.99
C TYR A 26 0.19 11.19 -6.09
N ARG A 27 1.29 11.34 -5.36
CA ARG A 27 2.26 10.26 -5.14
C ARG A 27 1.75 9.31 -4.07
N VAL A 28 1.80 8.02 -4.35
CA VAL A 28 1.34 6.96 -3.45
C VAL A 28 2.40 5.85 -3.41
N GLU A 29 2.91 5.54 -2.22
CA GLU A 29 3.81 4.41 -1.98
C GLU A 29 3.02 3.10 -1.97
N ILE A 30 3.54 2.04 -2.60
CA ILE A 30 2.83 0.77 -2.79
C ILE A 30 3.75 -0.42 -2.53
N SER A 31 3.17 -1.58 -2.20
CA SER A 31 3.92 -2.84 -2.15
C SER A 31 4.29 -3.33 -3.55
N SER A 32 5.33 -4.16 -3.66
CA SER A 32 5.71 -4.78 -4.93
C SER A 32 4.61 -5.69 -5.48
N LEU A 33 3.82 -6.32 -4.60
CA LEU A 33 2.65 -7.11 -4.99
C LEU A 33 1.53 -6.23 -5.54
N THR A 34 1.27 -5.07 -4.93
CA THR A 34 0.31 -4.11 -5.49
C THR A 34 0.77 -3.69 -6.89
N PHE A 35 2.06 -3.37 -7.09
CA PHE A 35 2.60 -2.95 -8.39
C PHE A 35 2.26 -3.91 -9.54
N GLU A 36 2.36 -5.22 -9.29
CA GLU A 36 2.05 -6.27 -10.28
C GLU A 36 0.58 -6.31 -10.69
N THR A 37 -0.33 -5.84 -9.83
CA THR A 37 -1.78 -5.82 -10.08
C THR A 37 -2.26 -4.54 -10.77
N LEU A 38 -1.41 -3.51 -10.84
CA LEU A 38 -1.82 -2.21 -11.37
C LEU A 38 -1.97 -2.24 -12.90
N PRO A 39 -2.93 -1.47 -13.44
CA PRO A 39 -3.05 -1.31 -14.89
C PRO A 39 -1.82 -0.63 -15.50
N GLU A 40 -1.81 -0.51 -16.82
CA GLU A 40 -0.80 0.29 -17.54
C GLU A 40 -1.01 1.79 -17.31
N SER A 41 0.06 2.58 -17.46
CA SER A 41 -0.02 4.04 -17.41
C SER A 41 -1.00 4.57 -18.47
N GLY A 42 -1.75 5.61 -18.14
CA GLY A 42 -2.80 6.20 -18.96
C GLY A 42 -4.18 5.57 -18.77
N LYS A 43 -4.32 4.54 -17.92
CA LYS A 43 -5.61 3.92 -17.59
C LYS A 43 -6.18 4.44 -16.29
N GLU A 44 -7.51 4.37 -16.16
CA GLU A 44 -8.20 4.67 -14.92
C GLU A 44 -7.92 3.61 -13.84
N LEU A 45 -7.88 4.08 -12.60
CA LEU A 45 -7.47 3.33 -11.43
C LEU A 45 -8.16 3.92 -10.20
N LYS A 46 -8.71 3.04 -9.36
CA LYS A 46 -9.11 3.36 -8.00
C LYS A 46 -8.21 2.62 -7.02
N ILE A 47 -7.51 3.34 -6.15
CA ILE A 47 -6.66 2.74 -5.12
C ILE A 47 -7.13 3.15 -3.73
N LEU A 48 -7.14 2.21 -2.79
CA LEU A 48 -7.39 2.50 -1.39
C LEU A 48 -6.14 3.10 -0.78
N THR A 49 -6.29 4.07 0.11
CA THR A 49 -5.14 4.73 0.71
C THR A 49 -5.19 4.75 2.24
N TYR A 50 -4.01 4.71 2.85
CA TYR A 50 -3.75 5.11 4.22
C TYR A 50 -2.97 6.42 4.18
N HIS A 51 -3.54 7.47 4.79
CA HIS A 51 -2.93 8.79 4.83
C HIS A 51 -2.15 8.94 6.13
N HIS A 52 -0.83 8.83 6.03
CA HIS A 52 0.09 9.08 7.13
C HIS A 52 0.40 10.57 7.19
N PHE A 53 -0.05 11.22 8.26
CA PHE A 53 0.11 12.65 8.48
C PHE A 53 0.83 12.86 9.81
N THR A 54 2.00 13.47 9.77
CA THR A 54 2.77 13.89 10.94
C THR A 54 3.15 15.36 10.80
N ASP A 55 3.71 15.96 11.85
CA ASP A 55 4.14 17.37 11.81
C ASP A 55 5.32 17.61 10.84
N SER A 56 6.04 16.55 10.47
CA SER A 56 7.25 16.62 9.64
C SER A 56 7.06 16.07 8.23
N ASP A 57 5.99 15.32 7.99
CA ASP A 57 5.87 14.52 6.77
C ASP A 57 4.42 14.14 6.45
N GLN A 58 4.14 14.02 5.16
CA GLN A 58 2.82 13.70 4.64
C GLN A 58 2.94 12.67 3.52
N ARG A 59 2.46 11.45 3.79
CA ARG A 59 2.59 10.30 2.89
C ARG A 59 1.28 9.58 2.67
N LEU A 60 1.15 9.02 1.47
CA LEU A 60 0.04 8.14 1.09
C LEU A 60 0.59 6.76 0.80
N PHE A 61 0.01 5.75 1.45
CA PHE A 61 0.27 4.34 1.18
C PHE A 61 -0.93 3.75 0.48
N GLY A 62 -0.72 3.05 -0.63
CA GLY A 62 -1.75 2.56 -1.54
C GLY A 62 -1.90 1.04 -1.51
N PHE A 63 -3.14 0.57 -1.68
CA PHE A 63 -3.48 -0.84 -1.63
C PHE A 63 -4.49 -1.19 -2.73
N ALA A 64 -4.24 -2.29 -3.44
CA ALA A 64 -5.13 -2.78 -4.49
C ALA A 64 -6.43 -3.37 -3.93
N SER A 65 -6.44 -3.78 -2.66
CA SER A 65 -7.61 -4.39 -2.02
C SER A 65 -7.80 -3.95 -0.56
N ALA A 66 -9.04 -4.06 -0.08
CA ALA A 66 -9.36 -3.78 1.32
C ALA A 66 -8.67 -4.75 2.29
N ARG A 67 -8.45 -6.01 1.87
CA ARG A 67 -7.77 -7.02 2.69
C ARG A 67 -6.32 -6.62 2.96
N GLU A 68 -5.62 -6.18 1.91
CA GLU A 68 -4.24 -5.69 2.00
C GLU A 68 -4.14 -4.46 2.89
N LYS A 69 -5.02 -3.47 2.68
CA LYS A 69 -5.09 -2.27 3.54
C LYS A 69 -5.34 -2.62 5.01
N ASN A 70 -6.31 -3.49 5.29
CA ASN A 70 -6.63 -3.89 6.67
C ASN A 70 -5.46 -4.59 7.35
N LEU A 71 -4.72 -5.42 6.62
CA LEU A 71 -3.53 -6.08 7.15
C LEU A 71 -2.42 -5.06 7.43
N PHE A 72 -2.16 -4.14 6.50
CA PHE A 72 -1.23 -3.03 6.71
C PHE A 72 -1.55 -2.24 7.98
N GLU A 73 -2.81 -1.80 8.13
CA GLU A 73 -3.25 -1.03 9.28
C GLU A 73 -3.06 -1.80 10.60
N ARG A 74 -3.26 -3.12 10.60
CA ARG A 74 -2.95 -3.97 11.77
C ARG A 74 -1.45 -4.07 12.03
N LEU A 75 -0.64 -4.29 10.99
CA LEU A 75 0.82 -4.41 11.12
C LEU A 75 1.41 -3.17 11.77
N ILE A 76 1.00 -1.97 11.35
CA ILE A 76 1.56 -0.73 11.88
C ILE A 76 1.11 -0.41 13.32
N THR A 77 0.17 -1.18 13.90
CA THR A 77 -0.14 -1.08 15.34
C THR A 77 0.86 -1.81 16.22
N VAL A 78 1.65 -2.73 15.66
CA VAL A 78 2.65 -3.50 16.40
C VAL A 78 3.83 -2.60 16.74
N LYS A 79 4.26 -2.63 18.01
CA LYS A 79 5.39 -1.83 18.48
C LYS A 79 6.65 -2.11 17.64
N GLY A 80 7.19 -1.05 17.04
CA GLY A 80 8.39 -1.14 16.19
C GLY A 80 8.10 -1.30 14.70
N ILE A 81 6.84 -1.50 14.29
CA ILE A 81 6.45 -1.57 12.88
C ILE A 81 5.85 -0.23 12.45
N GLY A 82 6.64 0.56 11.73
CA GLY A 82 6.18 1.79 11.09
C GLY A 82 5.57 1.54 9.71
N PRO A 83 4.90 2.54 9.09
CA PRO A 83 4.30 2.45 7.76
C PRO A 83 5.22 1.88 6.68
N LYS A 84 6.48 2.33 6.64
CA LYS A 84 7.45 1.86 5.65
C LYS A 84 7.77 0.36 5.81
N LEU A 85 7.99 -0.10 7.04
CA LEU A 85 8.24 -1.50 7.33
C LEU A 85 7.00 -2.36 7.06
N GLY A 86 5.81 -1.86 7.40
CA GLY A 86 4.55 -2.52 7.06
C GLY A 86 4.38 -2.74 5.55
N LEU A 87 4.77 -1.75 4.74
CA LEU A 87 4.77 -1.88 3.27
C LEU A 87 5.78 -2.92 2.79
N THR A 88 7.00 -2.93 3.37
CA THR A 88 8.04 -3.93 3.04
C THR A 88 7.58 -5.36 3.34
N ILE A 89 6.91 -5.58 4.47
CA ILE A 89 6.36 -6.89 4.83
C ILE A 89 5.34 -7.34 3.76
N LEU A 90 4.47 -6.44 3.31
CA LEU A 90 3.49 -6.74 2.25
C LEU A 90 4.12 -6.94 0.86
N SER A 91 5.35 -6.48 0.62
CA SER A 91 6.07 -6.79 -0.61
C SER A 91 6.66 -8.21 -0.63
N GLY A 92 6.88 -8.82 0.55
CA GLY A 92 7.50 -10.15 0.65
C GLY A 92 6.53 -11.31 0.42
N MET A 93 5.27 -11.17 0.81
CA MET A 93 4.25 -12.20 0.60
C MET A 93 2.82 -11.66 0.57
N PRO A 94 1.89 -12.36 -0.11
CA PRO A 94 0.48 -11.97 -0.14
C PRO A 94 -0.14 -11.90 1.25
N ALA A 95 -1.10 -10.99 1.43
CA ALA A 95 -1.78 -10.77 2.70
C ALA A 95 -2.39 -12.04 3.31
N ALA A 96 -2.92 -12.94 2.48
CA ALA A 96 -3.48 -14.21 2.94
C ALA A 96 -2.42 -15.11 3.59
N ASN A 97 -1.26 -15.24 2.94
CA ASN A 97 -0.14 -16.06 3.42
C ASN A 97 0.44 -15.49 4.70
N LEU A 98 0.55 -14.15 4.82
CA LEU A 98 1.04 -13.53 6.05
C LEU A 98 0.10 -13.78 7.22
N MET A 99 -1.21 -13.65 7.00
CA MET A 99 -2.20 -13.98 8.03
C MET A 99 -2.11 -15.44 8.45
N GLU A 100 -1.92 -16.35 7.50
CA GLU A 100 -1.74 -17.77 7.78
C GLU A 100 -0.48 -18.04 8.60
N ALA A 101 0.68 -17.51 8.20
CA ALA A 101 1.95 -17.65 8.92
C ALA A 101 1.86 -17.13 10.37
N ILE A 102 1.13 -16.02 10.58
CA ILE A 102 0.87 -15.48 11.92
C ILE A 102 0.00 -16.45 12.74
N VAL A 103 -1.06 -17.01 12.14
CA VAL A 103 -1.99 -17.94 12.82
C VAL A 103 -1.28 -19.26 13.16
N THR A 104 -0.42 -19.75 12.28
CA THR A 104 0.32 -21.01 12.46
C THR A 104 1.59 -20.86 13.30
N GLN A 105 1.94 -19.64 13.72
CA GLN A 105 3.20 -19.32 14.39
C GLN A 105 4.44 -19.78 13.59
N ASP A 106 4.34 -19.80 12.27
CA ASP A 106 5.44 -20.20 11.39
C ASP A 106 6.47 -19.07 11.29
N THR A 107 7.42 -19.05 12.22
CA THR A 107 8.50 -18.07 12.26
C THR A 107 9.53 -18.25 11.15
N ALA A 108 9.52 -19.38 10.42
CA ALA A 108 10.44 -19.61 9.31
C ALA A 108 9.96 -18.94 8.01
N ALA A 109 8.65 -18.69 7.90
CA ALA A 109 8.02 -18.02 6.77
C ALA A 109 7.98 -16.47 6.89
N LEU A 110 8.29 -15.93 8.07
CA LEU A 110 8.29 -14.50 8.42
C LEU A 110 9.69 -13.89 8.34
#